data_AF-A0AAP0HIR9-F1
#
_entry.id   AF-A0AAP0HIR9-F1
#
_cell.length_a   1.000
_cell.length_b   1.000
_cell.length_c   1.000
_cell.angle_alpha   90.00
_cell.angle_beta   90.00
_cell.angle_gamma   90.00
#
_symmetry.space_group_name_H-M   'P 1'
#
loop_
_entity.id
_entity.type
_entity.pdbx_description
1 polymer ?
#
loop_
_entity_poly.entity_id
_entity_poly.type
_entity_poly.pdbx_seq_one_letter_code
_entity_poly.pdbx_strand_id
1 'polypeptide(L)'
;MSWKQFQPIPSAIGLKRVGVKVVRCENATSFLDIRFNKGVLEIPSVFVESCTECIFRNLLAFEFHFRDDANFMASYVCLMSCLIKSKEDMEFLESPDYLQCIRH
;
A
#
# COMPACT_ATOMS: atom_id res chain seq x y z
N MET A 1 18.73 -6.08 12.09
CA MET A 1 18.22 -6.52 10.77
C MET A 1 19.19 -6.13 9.69
N SER A 2 19.76 -7.09 8.98
CA SER A 2 20.54 -6.83 7.77
C SER A 2 19.53 -6.70 6.63
N TRP A 3 19.32 -5.49 6.11
CA TRP A 3 18.57 -5.22 4.87
C TRP A 3 19.32 -5.81 3.66
N LYS A 4 19.55 -7.13 3.66
CA LYS A 4 20.17 -7.81 2.54
C LYS A 4 19.16 -7.84 1.40
N GLN A 5 19.34 -6.84 0.52
CA GLN A 5 18.72 -6.65 -0.79
C GLN A 5 17.20 -6.46 -0.77
N PHE A 6 16.75 -5.32 -0.24
CA PHE A 6 15.44 -4.81 -0.59
C PHE A 6 15.41 -4.48 -2.09
N GLN A 7 14.66 -5.24 -2.87
CA GLN A 7 14.40 -4.94 -4.27
C GLN A 7 13.06 -4.21 -4.35
N PRO A 8 13.04 -2.90 -4.64
CA PRO A 8 11.81 -2.14 -4.71
C PRO A 8 10.95 -2.63 -5.89
N ILE A 9 9.64 -2.77 -5.65
CA ILE A 9 8.69 -2.94 -6.76
C ILE A 9 8.48 -1.60 -7.50
N PRO A 10 8.00 -1.61 -8.75
CA PRO A 10 7.64 -0.39 -9.46
C PRO A 10 6.58 0.46 -8.70
N SER A 11 6.53 1.75 -9.00
CA SER A 11 5.48 2.64 -8.49
C SER A 11 4.09 2.24 -8.99
N ALA A 12 3.02 2.85 -8.48
CA ALA A 12 1.66 2.53 -8.90
C ALA A 12 1.47 2.71 -10.43
N ILE A 13 1.98 3.80 -11.00
CA ILE A 13 2.00 3.99 -12.46
C ILE A 13 2.95 3.00 -13.13
N GLY A 14 4.10 2.71 -12.53
CA GLY A 14 5.04 1.70 -13.03
C GLY A 14 4.41 0.32 -13.17
N LEU A 15 3.64 -0.10 -12.17
CA LEU A 15 2.86 -1.35 -12.17
C LEU A 15 1.83 -1.35 -13.30
N LYS A 16 1.07 -0.27 -13.45
CA LYS A 16 0.13 -0.10 -14.57
C LYS A 16 0.82 -0.25 -15.94
N ARG A 17 2.00 0.32 -16.11
CA ARG A 17 2.78 0.24 -17.38
C ARG A 17 3.20 -1.19 -17.72
N VAL A 18 3.48 -2.03 -16.73
CA VAL A 18 3.85 -3.44 -16.94
C VAL A 18 2.64 -4.38 -16.92
N GLY A 19 1.42 -3.83 -16.95
CA GLY A 19 0.18 -4.60 -17.07
C GLY A 19 -0.43 -5.07 -15.75
N VAL A 20 0.12 -4.64 -14.60
CA VAL A 20 -0.50 -4.91 -13.29
C VAL A 20 -1.64 -3.93 -13.08
N LYS A 21 -2.84 -4.44 -12.77
CA LYS A 21 -4.00 -3.64 -12.42
C LYS A 21 -3.93 -3.33 -10.92
N VAL A 22 -3.94 -2.06 -10.57
CA VAL A 22 -4.05 -1.61 -9.17
C VAL A 22 -5.49 -1.15 -8.95
N VAL A 23 -6.19 -1.77 -8.00
CA VAL A 23 -7.62 -1.53 -7.75
C VAL A 23 -7.91 -1.45 -6.26
N ARG A 24 -9.03 -0.85 -5.90
CA ARG A 24 -9.52 -0.85 -4.52
C ARG A 24 -9.97 -2.24 -4.07
N CYS A 25 -9.61 -2.60 -2.83
CA CYS A 25 -10.16 -3.76 -2.13
C CYS A 25 -11.48 -3.36 -1.43
N GLU A 26 -12.62 -3.80 -1.95
CA GLU A 26 -13.96 -3.40 -1.45
C GLU A 26 -14.35 -4.08 -0.13
N ASN A 27 -13.98 -5.35 0.04
CA ASN A 27 -14.36 -6.16 1.21
C ASN A 27 -13.25 -6.23 2.26
N ALA A 28 -12.38 -5.22 2.30
CA ALA A 28 -11.26 -5.17 3.22
C ALA A 28 -11.75 -5.03 4.67
N THR A 29 -11.34 -5.94 5.55
CA THR A 29 -11.61 -5.83 7.00
C THR A 29 -10.53 -5.05 7.75
N SER A 30 -9.44 -4.70 7.07
CA SER A 30 -8.28 -3.97 7.59
C SER A 30 -7.59 -3.20 6.47
N PHE A 31 -6.94 -2.08 6.77
CA PHE A 31 -6.08 -1.38 5.80
C PHE A 31 -4.86 -2.21 5.38
N LEU A 32 -4.56 -3.28 6.12
CA LEU A 32 -3.51 -4.25 5.82
C LEU A 32 -3.97 -5.39 4.89
N ASP A 33 -5.26 -5.46 4.53
CA ASP A 33 -5.82 -6.52 3.67
C ASP A 33 -5.48 -6.28 2.18
N ILE A 34 -4.19 -6.42 1.87
CA ILE A 34 -3.61 -6.22 0.55
C ILE A 34 -3.45 -7.58 -0.13
N ARG A 35 -3.96 -7.69 -1.35
CA ARG A 35 -4.00 -8.96 -2.09
C ARG A 35 -3.38 -8.79 -3.46
N PHE A 36 -2.55 -9.76 -3.87
CA PHE A 36 -2.03 -9.82 -5.22
C PHE A 36 -2.38 -11.16 -5.85
N ASN A 37 -3.19 -11.13 -6.91
CA ASN A 37 -3.64 -12.33 -7.59
C ASN A 37 -3.72 -12.09 -9.10
N LYS A 38 -3.05 -12.95 -9.89
CA LYS A 38 -3.10 -12.93 -11.36
C LYS A 38 -2.91 -11.53 -11.98
N GLY A 39 -1.96 -10.76 -11.47
CA GLY A 39 -1.65 -9.42 -11.99
C GLY A 39 -2.60 -8.32 -11.53
N VAL A 40 -3.46 -8.58 -10.55
CA VAL A 40 -4.31 -7.58 -9.89
C VAL A 40 -3.78 -7.38 -8.47
N LEU A 41 -3.40 -6.14 -8.16
CA LEU A 41 -3.04 -5.67 -6.82
C LEU A 41 -4.24 -4.93 -6.24
N GLU A 42 -4.88 -5.56 -5.26
CA GLU A 42 -6.03 -5.00 -4.54
C GLU A 42 -5.53 -4.36 -3.24
N ILE A 43 -5.80 -3.07 -3.07
CA ILE A 43 -5.36 -2.29 -1.92
C ILE A 43 -6.59 -1.64 -1.27
N PRO A 44 -6.77 -1.73 0.05
CA PRO A 44 -7.83 -1.01 0.75
C PRO A 44 -7.69 0.50 0.59
N SER A 45 -8.81 1.22 0.54
CA SER A 45 -8.77 2.68 0.63
C SER A 45 -8.41 3.08 2.06
N VAL A 46 -7.48 4.04 2.19
CA VAL A 46 -7.06 4.58 3.47
C VAL A 46 -7.33 6.08 3.47
N PHE A 47 -8.04 6.54 4.49
CA PHE A 47 -8.26 7.96 4.68
C PHE A 47 -7.01 8.59 5.32
N VAL A 48 -6.42 9.56 4.62
CA VAL A 48 -5.19 10.24 5.05
C VAL A 48 -5.56 11.61 5.61
N GLU A 49 -5.25 11.82 6.88
CA GLU A 49 -5.38 13.08 7.59
C GLU A 49 -4.02 13.58 8.09
N SER A 50 -3.99 14.78 8.65
CA SER A 50 -2.78 15.36 9.25
C SER A 50 -2.16 14.49 10.36
N CYS A 51 -2.94 13.61 11.00
CA CYS A 51 -2.46 12.71 12.05
C CYS A 51 -1.95 11.35 11.53
N THR A 52 -2.21 10.99 10.26
CA THR A 52 -1.92 9.64 9.73
C THR A 52 -0.44 9.30 9.79
N GLU A 53 0.45 10.24 9.49
CA GLU A 53 1.90 10.03 9.60
C GLU A 53 2.30 9.69 11.04
N CYS A 54 1.81 10.44 12.02
CA CYS A 54 2.07 10.21 13.44
C CYS A 54 1.56 8.84 13.89
N ILE A 55 0.36 8.46 13.45
CA ILE A 55 -0.22 7.14 13.76
C ILE A 55 0.65 6.03 13.17
N PHE A 56 1.04 6.12 11.90
CA PHE A 56 1.86 5.08 11.26
C PHE A 56 3.25 4.97 11.88
N ARG A 57 3.88 6.08 12.25
CA ARG A 57 5.16 6.07 12.98
C ARG A 57 5.02 5.41 14.35
N ASN A 58 3.94 5.70 15.08
CA ASN A 58 3.69 5.08 16.39
C ASN A 58 3.41 3.58 16.27
N LEU A 59 2.64 3.16 15.26
CA LEU A 59 2.37 1.74 15.00
C LEU A 59 3.63 0.99 14.58
N LEU A 60 4.48 1.60 13.75
CA LEU A 60 5.77 1.04 13.35
C LEU A 60 6.73 0.92 14.55
N ALA A 61 6.79 1.95 15.41
CA ALA A 61 7.55 1.89 16.64
C ALA A 61 7.03 0.79 17.57
N PHE A 62 5.71 0.68 17.72
CA PHE A 62 5.10 -0.39 18.51
C PHE A 62 5.46 -1.78 17.98
N GLU A 63 5.38 -1.98 16.66
CA GLU A 63 5.80 -3.23 16.02
C GLU A 63 7.26 -3.56 16.32
N PHE A 64 8.18 -2.61 16.11
CA PHE A 64 9.62 -2.86 16.32
C PHE A 64 10.02 -3.10 17.78
N HIS A 65 9.30 -2.55 18.76
CA HIS A 65 9.68 -2.65 20.17
C HIS A 65 8.96 -3.78 20.92
N PHE A 66 7.79 -4.20 20.45
CA PHE A 66 6.92 -5.10 21.20
C PHE A 66 6.50 -6.36 20.43
N ARG A 67 6.84 -6.47 19.14
CA ARG A 67 6.45 -7.62 18.30
C ARG A 67 7.63 -8.13 17.48
N ASP A 68 8.44 -8.99 18.08
CA ASP A 68 9.63 -9.57 17.45
C ASP A 68 9.32 -10.42 16.20
N ASP A 69 8.07 -10.87 16.03
CA ASP A 69 7.60 -11.74 14.95
C ASP A 69 6.62 -11.06 13.97
N ALA A 70 6.34 -9.78 14.15
CA ALA A 70 5.41 -9.04 13.29
C ALA A 70 6.16 -8.01 12.42
N ASN A 71 5.77 -7.95 11.15
CA ASN A 71 6.29 -6.98 10.19
C ASN A 71 5.16 -6.35 9.37
N PHE A 72 3.92 -6.35 9.86
CA PHE A 72 2.75 -5.88 9.12
C PHE A 72 2.87 -4.40 8.77
N MET A 73 3.21 -3.56 9.75
CA MET A 73 3.36 -2.12 9.57
C MET A 73 4.62 -1.78 8.79
N ALA A 74 5.73 -2.45 9.07
CA ALA A 74 6.97 -2.30 8.31
C ALA A 74 6.76 -2.65 6.84
N SER A 75 6.09 -3.77 6.54
CA SER A 75 5.74 -4.19 5.19
C SER A 75 4.77 -3.22 4.52
N TYR A 76 3.76 -2.73 5.24
CA TYR A 76 2.82 -1.73 4.71
C TYR A 76 3.52 -0.42 4.34
N VAL A 77 4.31 0.16 5.26
CA VAL A 77 5.07 1.39 5.01
C VAL A 77 6.03 1.20 3.85
N CYS A 78 6.71 0.05 3.81
CA CYS A 78 7.61 -0.29 2.73
C CYS A 78 6.90 -0.37 1.37
N LEU A 79 5.76 -1.06 1.30
CA LEU A 79 4.93 -1.15 0.09
C LEU A 79 4.45 0.23 -0.37
N MET A 80 3.89 1.03 0.53
CA MET A 80 3.40 2.38 0.18
C MET A 80 4.54 3.28 -0.28
N SER A 81 5.73 3.17 0.33
CA SER A 81 6.93 3.89 -0.12
C SER A 81 7.40 3.49 -1.51
N CYS A 82 7.08 2.26 -1.97
CA CYS A 82 7.35 1.81 -3.34
C CYS A 82 6.30 2.33 -4.31
N LEU A 83 5.03 2.24 -3.95
CA LEU A 83 3.90 2.59 -4.82
C LEU A 83 3.79 4.09 -5.06
N ILE A 84 4.09 4.92 -4.07
CA ILE A 84 3.93 6.38 -4.12
C ILE A 84 5.31 7.01 -4.24
N LYS A 85 5.81 7.19 -5.47
CA LYS A 85 7.10 7.87 -5.74
C LYS A 85 6.93 9.31 -6.17
N SER A 86 5.76 9.67 -6.68
CA SER A 86 5.47 11.02 -7.14
C SER A 86 4.02 11.42 -6.87
N LYS A 87 3.71 12.69 -7.15
CA LYS A 87 2.34 13.20 -7.06
C LYS A 87 1.41 12.49 -8.04
N GLU A 88 1.92 12.15 -9.22
CA GLU A 88 1.17 11.43 -10.24
C GLU A 88 0.79 10.02 -9.77
N ASP A 89 1.66 9.33 -9.02
CA ASP A 89 1.31 8.04 -8.42
C ASP A 89 0.18 8.19 -7.38
N MET A 90 0.21 9.25 -6.57
CA MET A 90 -0.84 9.57 -5.60
C MET A 90 -2.17 9.89 -6.31
N GLU A 91 -2.15 10.78 -7.31
CA GLU A 91 -3.34 11.10 -8.11
C GLU A 91 -3.92 9.87 -8.82
N PHE A 92 -3.06 8.95 -9.28
CA PHE A 92 -3.50 7.68 -9.86
C PHE A 92 -4.23 6.80 -8.83
N LEU A 93 -3.72 6.71 -7.61
CA LEU A 93 -4.35 5.96 -6.50
C LEU A 93 -5.58 6.67 -5.93
N GLU A 94 -5.76 7.96 -6.15
CA GLU A 94 -6.96 8.71 -5.77
C GLU A 94 -8.04 8.69 -6.89
N SER A 95 -7.65 8.27 -8.09
CA SER A 95 -8.51 8.40 -9.27
C SER A 95 -9.79 7.56 -9.18
N PRO A 96 -10.88 7.99 -9.83
CA PRO A 96 -12.10 7.19 -9.95
C PRO A 96 -11.85 5.81 -10.56
N ASP A 97 -10.83 5.64 -11.40
CA ASP A 97 -10.47 4.35 -12.00
C ASP A 97 -9.89 3.38 -10.96
N TYR A 98 -9.26 3.88 -9.88
CA TYR A 98 -8.91 3.11 -8.70
C TYR A 98 -10.15 2.79 -7.84
N LEU A 99 -11.13 3.70 -7.83
CA LEU A 99 -12.38 3.60 -7.06
C LEU A 99 -13.52 2.83 -7.77
N GLN A 100 -13.37 2.44 -9.04
CA GLN A 100 -14.44 1.84 -9.83
C GLN A 100 -14.31 0.33 -9.99
N CYS A 101 -15.18 -0.38 -9.25
CA CYS A 101 -15.91 -1.55 -9.72
C CYS A 101 -17.36 -1.52 -9.17
N ILE A 102 -18.15 -0.50 -9.54
CA ILE A 102 -19.62 -0.54 -9.47
C ILE A 102 -20.17 -0.30 -10.87
N ARG A 103 -20.22 -1.37 -11.68
CA ARG A 103 -21.25 -1.59 -12.70
C ARG A 103 -21.41 -3.09 -12.90
N HIS A 104 -22.23 -3.71 -12.06
CA HIS A 104 -23.21 -4.71 -12.46
C HIS A 104 -24.32 -4.77 -11.40
#